data_AF-A0A9E6DMV6-F1
#
_entry.id   AF-A0A9E6DMV6-F1
#
_cell.length_a   1.000
_cell.length_b   1.000
_cell.length_c   1.000
_cell.angle_alpha   90.00
_cell.angle_beta   90.00
_cell.angle_gamma   90.00
#
_symmetry.space_group_name_H-M   'P 1'
#
loop_
_entity.id
_entity.type
_entity.pdbx_description
1 polymer ?
#
loop_
_entity_poly.entity_id
_entity_poly.type
_entity_poly.pdbx_seq_one_letter_code
_entity_poly.pdbx_strand_id
1 'polypeptide(L)'
;HLEAHPEHRFHPIFKWFREWCNDEFSHGEAFALLMKTDPKLTRGHNVLWIKFFLTAVYATMYVRDHQRPAFHEALGVDPDWYAHEVFTKTSKLSEQIFPITLDIEHPRWQPTLERLQRANQDLARAKEAGGITGKLAQIGASARAAWCFVSLYTIPANKHRVPESTRMEPVY
;
A
#
# COMPACT_ATOMS: atom_id res chain seq x y z
N HIS A 1 17.43 -5.01 -0.85
CA HIS A 1 17.37 -5.95 -1.98
C HIS A 1 18.43 -5.67 -3.03
N LEU A 2 18.28 -4.63 -3.88
CA LEU A 2 19.17 -4.39 -5.02
C LEU A 2 20.64 -4.07 -4.68
N GLU A 3 20.92 -3.57 -3.47
CA GLU A 3 22.30 -3.43 -2.98
C GLU A 3 22.96 -4.79 -2.68
N ALA A 4 22.16 -5.74 -2.15
CA ALA A 4 22.60 -7.10 -1.86
C ALA A 4 22.60 -8.01 -3.10
N HIS A 5 21.77 -7.69 -4.09
CA HIS A 5 21.62 -8.40 -5.36
C HIS A 5 21.91 -7.49 -6.57
N PRO A 6 23.18 -7.13 -6.82
CA PRO A 6 23.59 -6.33 -7.96
C PRO A 6 23.13 -6.85 -9.33
N GLU A 7 22.99 -8.16 -9.48
CA GLU A 7 22.56 -8.88 -10.69
C GLU A 7 21.13 -8.55 -11.11
N HIS A 8 20.27 -8.19 -10.16
CA HIS A 8 18.90 -7.78 -10.42
C HIS A 8 18.77 -6.29 -10.80
N ARG A 9 19.89 -5.55 -10.92
CA ARG A 9 19.90 -4.18 -11.44
C ARG A 9 19.95 -4.16 -12.97
N PHE A 10 18.83 -4.50 -13.59
CA PHE A 10 18.71 -4.57 -15.05
C PHE A 10 18.69 -3.20 -15.76
N HIS A 11 18.59 -2.08 -15.02
CA HIS A 11 18.58 -0.73 -15.58
C HIS A 11 19.45 0.25 -14.77
N PRO A 12 20.21 1.17 -15.41
CA PRO A 12 21.07 2.12 -14.71
C PRO A 12 20.36 3.00 -13.67
N ILE A 13 19.04 3.23 -13.84
CA ILE A 13 18.23 4.03 -12.90
C ILE A 13 18.37 3.54 -11.45
N PHE A 14 18.55 2.23 -11.24
CA PHE A 14 18.71 1.64 -9.91
C PHE A 14 20.01 2.02 -9.20
N LYS A 15 20.97 2.66 -9.90
CA LYS A 15 22.17 3.22 -9.27
C LYS A 15 21.86 4.48 -8.45
N TRP A 16 20.82 5.23 -8.82
CA TRP A 16 20.39 6.45 -8.13
C TRP A 16 19.18 6.21 -7.22
N PHE A 17 18.83 4.94 -6.97
CA PHE A 17 17.62 4.59 -6.24
C PHE A 17 17.68 5.08 -4.79
N ARG A 18 18.84 5.04 -4.16
CA ARG A 18 19.03 5.52 -2.79
C ARG A 18 18.82 7.01 -2.68
N GLU A 19 19.36 7.78 -3.61
CA GLU A 19 19.21 9.23 -3.69
C GLU A 19 17.73 9.59 -3.90
N TRP A 20 17.06 8.91 -4.81
CA TRP A 20 15.61 9.09 -4.99
C TRP A 20 14.83 8.75 -3.72
N CYS A 21 15.15 7.65 -3.02
CA CYS A 21 14.51 7.33 -1.74
C CYS A 21 14.76 8.43 -0.68
N ASN A 22 15.93 9.07 -0.66
CA ASN A 22 16.21 10.19 0.23
C ASN A 22 15.37 11.43 -0.12
N ASP A 23 15.18 11.71 -1.41
CA ASP A 23 14.31 12.81 -1.86
C ASP A 23 12.86 12.56 -1.43
N GLU A 24 12.34 11.34 -1.61
CA GLU A 24 10.99 10.97 -1.16
C GLU A 24 10.85 11.00 0.37
N PHE A 25 11.90 10.62 1.11
CA PHE A 25 11.91 10.76 2.56
C PHE A 25 11.84 12.25 2.98
N SER A 26 12.56 13.12 2.29
CA SER A 26 12.55 14.58 2.56
C SER A 26 11.18 15.20 2.29
N HIS A 27 10.48 14.76 1.24
CA HIS A 27 9.08 15.12 1.02
C HIS A 27 8.19 14.65 2.18
N GLY A 28 8.37 13.40 2.62
CA GLY A 28 7.66 12.85 3.77
C GLY A 28 7.87 13.66 5.05
N GLU A 29 9.11 14.10 5.33
CA GLU A 29 9.44 14.94 6.49
C GLU A 29 8.71 16.29 6.46
N ALA A 30 8.62 16.93 5.29
CA ALA A 30 7.89 18.19 5.15
C ALA A 30 6.40 18.02 5.52
N PHE A 31 5.76 16.95 5.03
CA PHE A 31 4.37 16.65 5.39
C PHE A 31 4.21 16.25 6.86
N ALA A 32 5.15 15.48 7.41
CA ALA A 32 5.17 15.10 8.81
C ALA A 32 5.18 16.34 9.72
N LEU A 33 6.02 17.32 9.41
CA LEU A 33 6.10 18.57 10.14
C LEU A 33 4.77 19.33 10.10
N LEU A 34 4.16 19.47 8.91
CA LEU A 34 2.84 20.10 8.77
C LEU A 34 1.78 19.40 9.64
N MET A 35 1.72 18.07 9.62
CA MET A 35 0.75 17.31 10.41
C MET A 35 0.99 17.41 11.92
N LYS A 36 2.25 17.51 12.35
CA LYS A 36 2.59 17.72 13.77
C LYS A 36 2.25 19.14 14.24
N THR A 37 2.37 20.15 13.38
CA THR A 37 1.98 21.53 13.72
C THR A 37 0.47 21.71 13.89
N ASP A 38 -0.34 20.89 13.21
CA ASP A 38 -1.80 20.92 13.35
C ASP A 38 -2.35 19.54 13.75
N PRO A 39 -2.30 19.19 15.05
CA PRO A 39 -2.66 17.86 15.49
C PRO A 39 -4.17 17.57 15.41
N LYS A 40 -5.01 18.49 14.91
CA LYS A 40 -6.39 18.14 14.52
C LYS A 40 -6.41 17.19 13.32
N LEU A 41 -5.37 17.22 12.46
CA LEU A 41 -5.26 16.39 11.26
C LEU A 41 -5.06 14.90 11.57
N THR A 42 -4.57 14.56 12.77
CA THR A 42 -4.28 13.17 13.17
C THR A 42 -5.13 12.69 14.35
N ARG A 43 -6.23 13.38 14.69
CA ARG A 43 -7.11 13.04 15.83
C ARG A 43 -8.58 12.99 15.45
N GLY A 44 -9.39 12.36 16.30
CA GLY A 44 -10.85 12.28 16.14
C GLY A 44 -11.26 11.57 14.84
N HIS A 45 -12.21 12.16 14.11
CA HIS A 45 -12.73 11.60 12.86
C HIS A 45 -11.66 11.47 11.76
N ASN A 46 -10.59 12.28 11.80
CA ASN A 46 -9.52 12.19 10.81
C ASN A 46 -8.74 10.87 10.89
N VAL A 47 -8.79 10.17 12.04
CA VAL A 47 -8.22 8.82 12.16
C VAL A 47 -8.93 7.82 11.24
N LEU A 48 -10.23 7.98 11.00
CA LEU A 48 -10.97 7.14 10.05
C LEU A 48 -10.54 7.43 8.61
N TRP A 49 -10.29 8.69 8.27
CA TRP A 49 -9.75 9.08 6.97
C TRP A 49 -8.32 8.56 6.75
N ILE A 50 -7.47 8.62 7.77
CA ILE A 50 -6.13 8.01 7.74
C ILE A 50 -6.26 6.51 7.47
N LYS A 51 -7.13 5.81 8.21
CA LYS A 51 -7.36 4.38 8.01
C LYS A 51 -7.84 4.07 6.59
N PHE A 52 -8.79 4.86 6.07
CA PHE A 52 -9.30 4.71 4.71
C PHE A 52 -8.18 4.89 3.68
N PHE A 53 -7.38 5.95 3.82
CA PHE A 53 -6.28 6.26 2.92
C PHE A 53 -5.22 5.14 2.92
N LEU A 54 -4.78 4.70 4.10
CA LEU A 54 -3.84 3.59 4.24
C LEU A 54 -4.39 2.32 3.57
N THR A 55 -5.67 2.00 3.82
CA THR A 55 -6.32 0.82 3.24
C THR A 55 -6.35 0.90 1.72
N ALA A 56 -6.69 2.07 1.16
CA ALA A 56 -6.73 2.30 -0.28
C ALA A 56 -5.35 2.22 -0.93
N VAL A 57 -4.33 2.84 -0.33
CA VAL A 57 -2.95 2.78 -0.84
C VAL A 57 -2.44 1.35 -0.82
N TYR A 58 -2.61 0.62 0.28
CA TYR A 58 -2.11 -0.75 0.39
C TYR A 58 -2.84 -1.70 -0.58
N ALA A 59 -4.16 -1.61 -0.65
CA ALA A 59 -4.97 -2.41 -1.56
C ALA A 59 -4.62 -2.15 -3.03
N THR A 60 -4.48 -0.89 -3.43
CA THR A 60 -4.13 -0.54 -4.83
C THR A 60 -2.70 -0.89 -5.17
N MET A 61 -1.76 -0.76 -4.23
CA MET A 61 -0.38 -1.21 -4.40
C MET A 61 -0.32 -2.72 -4.61
N TYR A 62 -0.99 -3.51 -3.76
CA TYR A 62 -1.05 -4.96 -3.92
C TYR A 62 -1.56 -5.36 -5.31
N VAL A 63 -2.70 -4.80 -5.74
CA VAL A 63 -3.30 -5.11 -7.05
C VAL A 63 -2.36 -4.72 -8.20
N ARG A 64 -1.76 -3.53 -8.14
CA ARG A 64 -0.84 -3.02 -9.16
C ARG A 64 0.40 -3.89 -9.30
N ASP A 65 1.00 -4.29 -8.18
CA ASP A 65 2.27 -5.02 -8.19
C ASP A 65 2.07 -6.42 -8.77
N HIS A 66 0.94 -7.05 -8.45
CA HIS A 66 0.51 -8.34 -9.03
C HIS A 66 0.09 -8.24 -10.50
N GLN A 67 -0.09 -7.04 -11.06
CA GLN A 67 -0.30 -6.81 -12.48
C GLN A 67 1.00 -6.57 -13.26
N ARG A 68 2.15 -6.53 -12.59
CA ARG A 68 3.47 -6.33 -13.20
C ARG A 68 4.41 -7.53 -12.93
N PRO A 69 4.06 -8.75 -13.38
CA PRO A 69 4.85 -9.94 -13.07
C PRO A 69 6.27 -9.86 -13.64
N ALA A 70 6.44 -9.40 -14.89
CA ALA A 70 7.75 -9.29 -15.53
C ALA A 70 8.72 -8.33 -14.80
N PHE A 71 8.18 -7.30 -14.12
CA PHE A 71 9.00 -6.38 -13.34
C PHE A 71 9.54 -7.05 -12.07
N HIS A 72 8.69 -7.74 -11.33
CA HIS A 72 9.08 -8.43 -10.10
C HIS A 72 9.97 -9.65 -10.37
N GLU A 73 9.72 -10.35 -11.48
CA GLU A 73 10.59 -11.41 -11.99
C GLU A 73 11.99 -10.88 -12.33
N ALA A 74 12.08 -9.74 -13.03
CA ALA A 74 13.37 -9.10 -13.32
C ALA A 74 14.11 -8.63 -12.06
N LEU A 75 13.36 -8.22 -11.02
CA LEU A 75 13.91 -7.89 -9.72
C LEU A 75 14.26 -9.12 -8.86
N GLY A 76 13.86 -10.32 -9.26
CA GLY A 76 14.08 -11.55 -8.50
C GLY A 76 13.30 -11.59 -7.18
N VAL A 77 12.12 -10.98 -7.10
CA VAL A 77 11.29 -10.93 -5.89
C VAL A 77 9.91 -11.51 -6.13
N ASP A 78 9.41 -12.24 -5.13
CA ASP A 78 8.01 -12.64 -5.09
C ASP A 78 7.11 -11.43 -4.78
N PRO A 79 6.04 -11.16 -5.55
CA PRO A 79 5.17 -10.00 -5.35
C PRO A 79 4.42 -9.99 -4.00
N ASP A 80 4.06 -11.16 -3.47
CA ASP A 80 3.37 -11.25 -2.16
C ASP A 80 4.33 -10.90 -1.03
N TRP A 81 5.54 -11.48 -1.05
CA TRP A 81 6.62 -11.11 -0.14
C TRP A 81 6.95 -9.62 -0.23
N TYR A 82 7.11 -9.10 -1.46
CA TYR A 82 7.44 -7.70 -1.69
C TYR A 82 6.36 -6.76 -1.13
N ALA A 83 5.08 -7.06 -1.40
CA ALA A 83 3.98 -6.26 -0.86
C ALA A 83 3.97 -6.26 0.67
N HIS A 84 4.16 -7.43 1.30
CA HIS A 84 4.21 -7.56 2.76
C HIS A 84 5.37 -6.77 3.39
N GLU A 85 6.56 -6.83 2.81
CA GLU A 85 7.72 -6.03 3.23
C GLU A 85 7.45 -4.53 3.11
N VAL A 86 6.85 -4.08 2.01
CA VAL A 86 6.51 -2.66 1.84
C VAL A 86 5.46 -2.23 2.86
N PHE A 87 4.44 -3.05 3.14
CA PHE A 87 3.46 -2.76 4.18
C PHE A 87 4.10 -2.64 5.56
N THR A 88 5.00 -3.55 5.90
CA THR A 88 5.70 -3.57 7.19
C THR A 88 6.54 -2.30 7.36
N LYS A 89 7.39 -1.96 6.38
CA LYS A 89 8.26 -0.77 6.46
C LYS A 89 7.46 0.53 6.42
N THR A 90 6.44 0.61 5.58
CA THR A 90 5.57 1.79 5.49
C THR A 90 4.77 1.99 6.77
N SER A 91 4.26 0.90 7.37
CA SER A 91 3.58 0.96 8.67
C SER A 91 4.52 1.50 9.73
N LYS A 92 5.74 0.95 9.81
CA LYS A 92 6.75 1.39 10.78
C LYS A 92 7.14 2.86 10.63
N LEU A 93 7.33 3.33 9.41
CA LEU A 93 7.60 4.74 9.14
C LEU A 93 6.42 5.62 9.53
N SER A 94 5.19 5.20 9.21
CA SER A 94 3.98 5.97 9.48
C SER A 94 3.68 6.14 10.97
N GLU A 95 4.20 5.27 11.85
CA GLU A 95 4.03 5.37 13.30
C GLU A 95 4.50 6.72 13.87
N GLN A 96 5.45 7.37 13.18
CA GLN A 96 6.02 8.65 13.57
C GLN A 96 5.06 9.84 13.40
N ILE A 97 3.96 9.64 12.66
CA ILE A 97 2.98 10.69 12.30
C ILE A 97 1.55 10.27 12.62
N PHE A 98 1.15 9.06 12.23
CA PHE A 98 -0.21 8.56 12.39
C PHE A 98 -0.36 7.81 13.71
N PRO A 99 -1.51 7.95 14.41
CA PRO A 99 -1.74 7.28 15.69
C PRO A 99 -2.18 5.81 15.54
N ILE A 100 -2.23 5.31 14.30
CA ILE A 100 -2.64 3.96 13.98
C ILE A 100 -1.78 3.35 12.87
N THR A 101 -1.70 2.03 12.84
CA THR A 101 -1.27 1.24 11.69
C THR A 101 -2.35 0.21 11.34
N LEU A 102 -2.36 -0.28 10.09
CA LEU A 102 -3.26 -1.35 9.71
C LEU A 102 -2.76 -2.67 10.30
N ASP A 103 -3.69 -3.54 10.72
CA ASP A 103 -3.35 -4.88 11.17
C ASP A 103 -3.16 -5.81 9.95
N ILE A 104 -1.95 -5.76 9.38
CA ILE A 104 -1.57 -6.51 8.19
C ILE A 104 -1.34 -8.00 8.46
N GLU A 105 -1.23 -8.38 9.73
CA GLU A 105 -1.12 -9.78 10.17
C GLU A 105 -2.50 -10.41 10.46
N HIS A 106 -3.59 -9.63 10.41
CA HIS A 106 -4.93 -10.15 10.64
C HIS A 106 -5.22 -11.29 9.65
N PRO A 107 -5.81 -12.42 10.07
CA PRO A 107 -6.11 -13.57 9.18
C PRO A 107 -7.06 -13.26 8.00
N ARG A 108 -7.64 -12.05 7.96
CA ARG A 108 -8.49 -11.58 6.86
C ARG A 108 -7.72 -10.73 5.86
N TRP A 109 -6.55 -10.20 6.21
CA TRP A 109 -5.81 -9.23 5.42
C TRP A 109 -5.39 -9.83 4.07
N GLN A 110 -4.44 -10.76 4.09
CA GLN A 110 -3.89 -11.37 2.89
C GLN A 110 -4.96 -12.06 2.02
N PRO A 111 -5.87 -12.91 2.56
CA PRO A 111 -6.89 -13.56 1.72
C PRO A 111 -7.87 -12.57 1.08
N THR A 112 -8.10 -11.41 1.70
CA THR A 112 -8.98 -10.39 1.12
C THR A 112 -8.27 -9.60 0.03
N LEU A 113 -6.96 -9.33 0.17
CA LEU A 113 -6.15 -8.73 -0.88
C LEU A 113 -6.09 -9.60 -2.14
N GLU A 114 -5.88 -10.91 -2.00
CA GLU A 114 -5.92 -11.85 -3.11
C GLU A 114 -7.29 -11.85 -3.81
N ARG A 115 -8.39 -11.85 -3.04
CA ARG A 115 -9.75 -11.78 -3.60
C ARG A 115 -10.00 -10.46 -4.35
N LEU A 116 -9.48 -9.35 -3.82
CA LEU A 116 -9.55 -8.05 -4.48
C LEU A 116 -8.76 -8.06 -5.81
N GLN A 117 -7.57 -8.65 -5.81
CA GLN A 117 -6.74 -8.81 -7.00
C GLN A 117 -7.44 -9.64 -8.09
N ARG A 118 -8.03 -10.79 -7.72
CA ARG A 118 -8.85 -11.60 -8.64
C ARG A 118 -10.08 -10.84 -9.16
N ALA A 119 -10.79 -10.11 -8.29
CA ALA A 119 -11.92 -9.29 -8.70
C ALA A 119 -11.50 -8.19 -9.70
N ASN A 120 -10.31 -7.60 -9.53
CA ASN A 120 -9.79 -6.60 -10.45
C ASN A 120 -9.39 -7.19 -11.81
N GLN A 121 -8.82 -8.41 -11.83
CA GLN A 121 -8.56 -9.16 -13.07
C GLN A 121 -9.86 -9.50 -13.80
N ASP A 122 -10.88 -9.94 -13.09
CA ASP A 122 -12.21 -10.21 -13.65
C ASP A 122 -12.84 -8.94 -14.25
N LEU A 123 -12.67 -7.80 -13.58
CA LEU A 123 -13.14 -6.51 -14.07
C LEU A 123 -12.44 -6.12 -15.39
N ALA A 124 -11.13 -6.34 -15.50
CA ALA A 124 -10.38 -6.09 -16.73
C ALA A 124 -10.88 -6.98 -17.88
N ARG A 125 -11.02 -8.29 -17.64
CA ARG A 125 -11.56 -9.24 -18.65
C ARG A 125 -12.98 -8.87 -19.09
N ALA A 126 -13.82 -8.46 -18.16
CA ALA A 126 -15.20 -8.05 -18.46
C ALA A 126 -15.28 -6.71 -19.24
N LYS A 127 -14.29 -5.83 -19.08
CA LYS A 127 -14.13 -4.62 -19.92
C LYS A 127 -13.73 -4.97 -21.34
N GLU A 128 -12.78 -5.88 -21.50
CA GLU A 128 -12.32 -6.35 -22.82
C GLU A 128 -13.41 -7.10 -23.59
N ALA A 129 -14.19 -7.95 -22.91
CA ALA A 129 -15.27 -8.71 -23.55
C ALA A 129 -16.40 -7.81 -24.13
N GLY A 130 -16.65 -6.64 -23.53
CA GLY A 130 -17.68 -5.71 -23.99
C GLY A 130 -19.11 -6.28 -23.97
N GLY A 131 -20.06 -5.55 -24.58
CA GLY A 131 -21.45 -5.98 -24.69
C GLY A 131 -22.24 -5.99 -23.37
N ILE A 132 -23.47 -6.51 -23.41
CA ILE A 132 -24.39 -6.57 -22.25
C ILE A 132 -23.87 -7.55 -21.20
N THR A 133 -23.39 -8.72 -21.62
CA THR A 133 -22.80 -9.74 -20.75
C THR A 133 -21.54 -9.22 -20.05
N GLY A 134 -20.66 -8.51 -20.77
CA GLY A 134 -19.49 -7.84 -20.18
C GLY A 134 -19.90 -6.77 -19.18
N LYS A 135 -20.92 -5.95 -19.46
CA LYS A 135 -21.45 -4.96 -18.49
C LYS A 135 -21.97 -5.61 -17.21
N LEU A 136 -22.72 -6.70 -17.31
CA LEU A 136 -23.21 -7.44 -16.13
C LEU A 136 -22.04 -8.02 -15.32
N ALA A 137 -21.04 -8.60 -16.00
CA ALA A 137 -19.84 -9.12 -15.35
C ALA A 137 -19.01 -8.00 -14.67
N GLN A 138 -18.92 -6.81 -15.26
CA GLN A 138 -18.27 -5.65 -14.65
C GLN A 138 -18.96 -5.21 -13.35
N ILE A 139 -20.30 -5.20 -13.31
CA ILE A 139 -21.06 -4.88 -12.10
C ILE A 139 -20.74 -5.91 -11.00
N GLY A 140 -20.79 -7.20 -11.33
CA GLY A 140 -20.47 -8.28 -10.38
C GLY A 140 -19.03 -8.22 -9.87
N ALA A 141 -18.05 -7.96 -10.73
CA ALA A 141 -16.65 -7.80 -10.34
C ALA A 141 -16.44 -6.56 -9.46
N SER A 142 -17.08 -5.44 -9.80
CA SER A 142 -17.01 -4.20 -9.01
C SER A 142 -17.63 -4.37 -7.62
N ALA A 143 -18.77 -5.06 -7.52
CA ALA A 143 -19.41 -5.36 -6.23
C ALA A 143 -18.50 -6.23 -5.34
N ARG A 144 -17.84 -7.24 -5.90
CA ARG A 144 -16.84 -8.04 -5.16
C ARG A 144 -15.64 -7.22 -4.71
N ALA A 145 -15.11 -6.35 -5.57
CA ALA A 145 -14.00 -5.47 -5.22
C ALA A 145 -14.38 -4.52 -4.07
N ALA A 146 -15.57 -3.91 -4.16
CA ALA A 146 -16.12 -3.05 -3.11
C ALA A 146 -16.29 -3.81 -1.78
N TRP A 147 -16.82 -5.04 -1.83
CA TRP A 147 -16.93 -5.89 -0.64
C TRP A 147 -15.57 -6.22 -0.01
N CYS A 148 -14.57 -6.55 -0.83
CA CYS A 148 -13.21 -6.82 -0.34
C CYS A 148 -12.63 -5.56 0.32
N PHE A 149 -12.81 -4.38 -0.28
CA PHE A 149 -12.36 -3.12 0.31
C PHE A 149 -13.02 -2.83 1.66
N VAL A 150 -14.34 -3.03 1.78
CA VAL A 150 -15.06 -2.91 3.05
C VAL A 150 -14.54 -3.91 4.09
N SER A 151 -14.28 -5.15 3.68
CA SER A 151 -13.70 -6.18 4.56
C SER A 151 -12.32 -5.78 5.07
N LEU A 152 -11.46 -5.22 4.21
CA LEU A 152 -10.15 -4.69 4.61
C LEU A 152 -10.31 -3.50 5.57
N TYR A 153 -11.14 -2.52 5.22
CA TYR A 153 -11.34 -1.32 6.01
C TYR A 153 -11.94 -1.60 7.40
N THR A 154 -12.69 -2.70 7.56
CA THR A 154 -13.28 -3.11 8.84
C THR A 154 -12.36 -4.00 9.69
N ILE A 155 -11.15 -4.35 9.22
CA ILE A 155 -10.12 -4.96 10.07
C ILE A 155 -9.73 -3.96 11.18
N PRO A 156 -9.65 -4.35 12.46
CA PRO A 156 -9.19 -3.47 13.53
C PRO A 156 -7.81 -2.87 13.22
N ALA A 157 -7.60 -1.60 13.57
CA ALA A 157 -6.29 -0.97 13.42
C ALA A 157 -5.52 -1.08 14.75
N ASN A 158 -4.21 -1.25 14.65
CA ASN A 158 -3.31 -1.17 15.79
C ASN A 158 -3.16 0.30 16.18
N LYS A 159 -3.21 0.60 17.48
CA LYS A 159 -3.11 1.96 18.01
C LYS A 159 -1.81 2.11 18.78
N HIS A 160 -1.17 3.26 18.66
CA HIS A 160 0.08 3.56 19.36
C HIS A 160 0.17 5.07 19.65
N ARG A 161 1.11 5.44 20.52
CA ARG A 161 1.42 6.84 20.79
C ARG A 161 2.39 7.36 19.74
N VAL A 162 2.03 8.45 19.09
CA VAL A 162 2.92 9.14 18.15
C VAL A 162 4.09 9.79 18.93
N PRO A 163 5.35 9.63 18.49
CA PRO A 163 6.50 10.29 19.10
C PRO A 163 6.37 11.81 19.14
N GLU A 164 6.84 12.44 20.21
CA GLU A 164 6.85 13.90 20.37
C GLU A 164 7.93 14.58 19.52
N SER A 165 9.01 13.85 19.18
CA SER A 165 10.04 14.33 18.25
C SER A 165 9.42 14.73 16.92
N THR A 166 9.81 15.90 16.42
CA THR A 166 9.39 16.41 15.10
C THR A 166 10.26 15.89 13.96
N ARG A 167 11.48 15.44 14.26
CA ARG A 167 12.39 14.85 13.28
C ARG A 167 11.98 13.40 12.99
N MET A 168 11.91 13.03 11.71
CA MET A 168 11.68 11.64 11.35
C MET A 168 12.99 10.86 11.28
N GLU A 169 12.90 9.56 11.57
CA GLU A 169 13.98 8.60 11.40
C GLU A 169 13.66 7.66 10.24
N PRO A 170 14.61 7.43 9.32
CA PRO A 170 14.40 6.47 8.24
C PRO A 170 14.30 5.05 8.79
N VAL A 171 13.47 4.24 8.14
CA VAL A 171 13.30 2.81 8.43
C VAL A 171 13.85 2.05 7.22
N TYR A 172 15.00 1.39 7.38
CA TYR A 172 15.66 0.63 6.31
C TYR A 172 15.39 -0.87 6.40
#